data_AF-A0A2H0SQ76-F1
#
_entry.id   AF-A0A2H0SQ76-F1
#
_cell.length_a   1.000
_cell.length_b   1.000
_cell.length_c   1.000
_cell.angle_alpha   90.00
_cell.angle_beta   90.00
_cell.angle_gamma   90.00
#
_symmetry.space_group_name_H-M   'P 1'
#
loop_
_entity.id
_entity.type
_entity.pdbx_description
1 polymer ?
#
loop_
_entity_poly.entity_id
_entity_poly.type
_entity_poly.pdbx_seq_one_letter_code
_entity_poly.pdbx_strand_id
1 'polypeptide(L)'
;MEKKVSPEHEQPETTYFHGFLFHGAKKPFRFNSEYTFDDPEVDGSATLGFGFYATDEVEGAADYSLVRQKGELDRVPYVYVLSVDNIKFWDFRGDSANIALPNSVVLEWLKYYDKVLENENENLSFIQKIWKQKQLDYVEFLKQLASSGKDVDLRIVLGTAIGEENRAFGFFVDSGSPPWTVQFRSFVVDQLGYDGLIYIEGSEKDTNQKHSSFVIYNLANVVCSEKFLSREKLDAVENYVQEG
;
A
#
# COMPACT_ATOMS: atom_id res chain seq x y z
N MET A 1 35.46 23.80 15.26
CA MET A 1 34.37 23.61 14.29
C MET A 1 34.18 22.11 14.14
N GLU A 2 33.28 21.53 14.94
CA GLU A 2 32.89 20.13 14.77
C GLU A 2 32.04 20.04 13.50
N LYS A 3 32.48 19.22 12.54
CA LYS A 3 31.64 18.84 11.41
C LYS A 3 30.46 18.07 12.00
N LYS A 4 29.26 18.67 11.98
CA LYS A 4 28.02 17.90 12.07
C LYS A 4 28.07 16.90 10.92
N VAL A 5 28.33 15.65 11.26
CA VAL A 5 28.11 14.52 10.36
C VAL A 5 26.61 14.60 10.02
N SER A 6 26.31 14.75 8.74
CA SER A 6 24.94 14.67 8.25
C SER A 6 24.36 13.36 8.78
N PRO A 7 23.17 13.34 9.40
CA PRO A 7 22.50 12.07 9.65
C PRO A 7 22.45 11.33 8.33
N GLU A 8 22.99 10.12 8.30
CA GLU A 8 22.86 9.24 7.15
C GLU A 8 21.36 9.06 6.94
N HIS A 9 20.89 9.36 5.73
CA HIS A 9 19.48 9.23 5.39
C HIS A 9 19.12 7.75 5.48
N GLU A 10 18.32 7.40 6.48
CA GLU A 10 17.82 6.04 6.68
C GLU A 10 17.09 5.61 5.40
N GLN A 11 17.47 4.45 4.86
CA GLN A 11 16.91 3.90 3.63
C GLN A 11 15.92 2.80 4.01
N PRO A 12 14.78 2.66 3.31
CA PRO A 12 13.88 1.55 3.57
C PRO A 12 14.59 0.22 3.32
N GLU A 13 14.44 -0.72 4.26
CA GLU A 13 15.20 -1.96 4.28
C GLU A 13 14.53 -3.07 3.45
N THR A 14 15.29 -4.12 3.14
CA THR A 14 14.72 -5.37 2.61
C THR A 14 14.37 -6.28 3.78
N THR A 15 13.09 -6.59 3.94
CA THR A 15 12.60 -7.54 4.95
C THR A 15 12.11 -8.80 4.27
N TYR A 16 12.66 -9.96 4.64
CA TYR A 16 12.07 -11.25 4.28
C TYR A 16 11.14 -11.68 5.41
N PHE A 17 9.86 -11.84 5.10
CA PHE A 17 8.86 -12.20 6.09
C PHE A 17 8.41 -13.65 5.93
N HIS A 18 8.31 -14.35 7.05
CA HIS A 18 7.74 -15.68 7.19
C HIS A 18 6.86 -15.69 8.43
N GLY A 19 5.60 -16.14 8.29
CA GLY A 19 4.67 -16.19 9.41
C GLY A 19 3.22 -16.02 8.99
N PHE A 20 2.44 -15.39 9.87
CA PHE A 20 1.02 -15.14 9.65
C PHE A 20 0.73 -13.65 9.52
N LEU A 21 -0.14 -13.31 8.58
CA LEU A 21 -0.74 -11.99 8.42
C LEU A 21 -2.27 -12.13 8.43
N PHE A 22 -2.96 -11.04 8.69
CA PHE A 22 -4.39 -10.97 8.82
C PHE A 22 -4.99 -9.96 7.85
N HIS A 23 -6.08 -10.34 7.20
CA HIS A 23 -6.82 -9.45 6.30
C HIS A 23 -8.27 -9.35 6.75
N GLY A 24 -8.74 -8.11 6.92
CA GLY A 24 -10.16 -7.84 7.13
C GLY A 24 -10.87 -7.67 5.81
N ALA A 25 -11.99 -8.34 5.59
CA ALA A 25 -12.80 -8.19 4.39
C ALA A 25 -14.15 -7.56 4.70
N LYS A 26 -14.75 -6.90 3.70
CA LYS A 26 -16.12 -6.39 3.82
C LYS A 26 -17.15 -7.51 3.88
N LYS A 27 -16.91 -8.58 3.13
CA LYS A 27 -17.80 -9.74 2.98
C LYS A 27 -16.95 -11.01 2.89
N PRO A 28 -17.54 -12.19 3.05
CA PRO A 28 -16.84 -13.43 2.75
C PRO A 28 -16.40 -13.45 1.28
N PHE A 29 -15.11 -13.74 1.05
CA PHE A 29 -14.54 -14.04 -0.25
C PHE A 29 -13.73 -15.34 -0.20
N ARG A 30 -13.44 -15.88 -1.40
CA ARG A 30 -12.48 -16.98 -1.58
C ARG A 30 -11.19 -16.38 -2.07
N PHE A 31 -10.12 -16.62 -1.33
CA PHE A 31 -8.81 -16.14 -1.74
C PHE A 31 -8.39 -16.79 -3.05
N ASN A 32 -7.83 -15.98 -3.94
CA ASN A 32 -7.25 -16.42 -5.18
C ASN A 32 -5.82 -15.88 -5.28
N SER A 33 -4.83 -16.77 -5.39
CA SER A 33 -3.43 -16.38 -5.60
C SER A 33 -3.20 -15.74 -6.98
N GLU A 34 -4.12 -15.97 -7.92
CA GLU A 34 -4.20 -15.27 -9.20
C GLU A 34 -5.03 -13.98 -9.11
N TYR A 35 -5.18 -13.40 -7.92
CA TYR A 35 -5.94 -12.18 -7.67
C TYR A 35 -5.77 -11.17 -8.79
N THR A 36 -6.87 -10.86 -9.47
CA THR A 36 -6.91 -9.86 -10.54
C THR A 36 -7.61 -8.60 -10.04
N PHE A 37 -7.19 -7.45 -10.53
CA PHE A 37 -7.72 -6.13 -10.13
C PHE A 37 -9.17 -5.86 -10.54
N ASP A 38 -9.80 -6.80 -11.23
CA ASP A 38 -11.21 -6.73 -11.57
C ASP A 38 -12.08 -7.39 -10.47
N ASP A 39 -11.47 -7.91 -9.40
CA ASP A 39 -12.20 -8.47 -8.27
C ASP A 39 -12.94 -7.35 -7.51
N PRO A 40 -14.24 -7.49 -7.22
CA PRO A 40 -15.03 -6.52 -6.45
C PRO A 40 -14.51 -6.18 -5.03
N GLU A 41 -13.46 -6.83 -4.56
CA GLU A 41 -12.71 -6.47 -3.34
C GLU A 41 -11.67 -5.35 -3.56
N VAL A 42 -11.43 -4.90 -4.81
CA VAL A 42 -10.49 -3.81 -5.06
C VAL A 42 -10.95 -2.57 -4.30
N ASP A 43 -10.15 -2.28 -3.28
CA ASP A 43 -10.44 -1.24 -2.34
C ASP A 43 -10.35 0.14 -3.01
N GLY A 44 -11.43 0.92 -2.92
CA GLY A 44 -11.45 2.32 -3.36
C GLY A 44 -10.56 3.25 -2.52
N SER A 45 -9.96 2.79 -1.42
CA SER A 45 -9.04 3.56 -0.57
C SER A 45 -7.62 3.00 -0.46
N ALA A 46 -7.09 2.39 -1.52
CA ALA A 46 -5.71 1.91 -1.53
C ALA A 46 -4.71 3.10 -1.47
N THR A 47 -4.17 3.35 -0.28
CA THR A 47 -3.24 4.46 0.04
C THR A 47 -1.81 4.20 -0.43
N LEU A 48 -1.43 2.94 -0.56
CA LEU A 48 -0.12 2.48 -0.99
C LEU A 48 -0.23 1.75 -2.33
N GLY A 49 -1.24 2.12 -3.11
CA GLY A 49 -1.54 1.54 -4.41
C GLY A 49 -2.19 0.16 -4.38
N PHE A 50 -2.36 -0.41 -5.57
CA PHE A 50 -3.19 -1.59 -5.76
C PHE A 50 -2.43 -2.87 -5.38
N GLY A 51 -2.85 -3.48 -4.27
CA GLY A 51 -2.31 -4.73 -3.76
C GLY A 51 -3.27 -5.36 -2.75
N PHE A 52 -2.88 -6.51 -2.21
CA PHE A 52 -3.63 -7.19 -1.16
C PHE A 52 -3.14 -6.68 0.20
N TYR A 53 -4.00 -5.97 0.92
CA TYR A 53 -3.65 -5.35 2.21
C TYR A 53 -3.83 -6.33 3.35
N ALA A 54 -2.83 -6.46 4.20
CA ALA A 54 -2.87 -7.26 5.41
C ALA A 54 -2.16 -6.52 6.55
N THR A 55 -2.27 -7.06 7.75
CA THR A 55 -1.59 -6.57 8.95
C THR A 55 -1.09 -7.76 9.77
N ASP A 56 -0.10 -7.56 10.63
CA ASP A 56 0.36 -8.54 11.60
C ASP A 56 -0.53 -8.60 12.86
N GLU A 57 -1.56 -7.75 12.95
CA GLU A 57 -2.47 -7.69 14.09
C GLU A 57 -3.90 -8.13 13.74
N VAL A 58 -4.44 -9.07 14.53
CA VAL A 58 -5.80 -9.59 14.35
C VAL A 58 -6.84 -8.48 14.55
N GLU A 59 -6.63 -7.63 15.54
CA GLU A 59 -7.52 -6.53 15.93
C GLU A 59 -7.61 -5.50 14.81
N GLY A 60 -6.48 -5.14 14.19
CA GLY A 60 -6.42 -4.21 13.06
C GLY A 60 -7.22 -4.73 11.87
N ALA A 61 -7.07 -6.02 11.53
CA ALA A 61 -7.86 -6.65 10.48
C ALA A 61 -9.37 -6.70 10.84
N ALA A 62 -9.71 -7.02 12.08
CA ALA A 62 -11.10 -7.04 12.54
C ALA A 62 -11.76 -5.65 12.47
N ASP A 63 -11.06 -4.61 12.93
CA ASP A 63 -11.55 -3.24 12.89
C ASP A 63 -11.75 -2.75 11.45
N TYR A 64 -10.81 -3.02 10.54
CA TYR A 64 -10.98 -2.72 9.11
C TYR A 64 -12.23 -3.40 8.54
N SER A 65 -12.42 -4.71 8.79
CA SER A 65 -13.60 -5.45 8.35
C SER A 65 -14.91 -4.79 8.82
N LEU A 66 -14.99 -4.40 10.11
CA LEU A 66 -16.19 -3.81 10.69
C LEU A 66 -16.52 -2.43 10.12
N VAL A 67 -15.49 -1.60 9.86
CA VAL A 67 -15.68 -0.28 9.23
C VAL A 67 -16.21 -0.44 7.81
N ARG A 68 -15.70 -1.41 7.05
CA ARG A 68 -16.17 -1.68 5.67
C ARG A 68 -17.58 -2.23 5.57
N GLN A 69 -18.05 -2.95 6.58
CA GLN A 69 -19.41 -3.49 6.66
C GLN A 69 -20.49 -2.41 6.97
N LYS A 70 -20.18 -1.11 6.92
CA LYS A 70 -21.11 0.00 7.24
C LYS A 70 -22.49 -0.16 6.60
N GLY A 71 -23.52 -0.24 7.45
CA GLY A 71 -24.93 -0.46 7.11
C GLY A 71 -25.54 -1.75 7.66
N GLU A 72 -24.73 -2.73 8.05
CA GLU A 72 -25.21 -4.04 8.52
C GLU A 72 -25.49 -4.04 10.05
N LEU A 73 -26.55 -4.73 10.50
CA LEU A 73 -26.88 -4.98 11.91
C LEU A 73 -26.14 -6.25 12.39
N ASP A 74 -25.72 -6.31 13.65
CA ASP A 74 -25.07 -7.48 14.28
C ASP A 74 -23.80 -8.00 13.57
N ARG A 75 -22.92 -7.08 13.17
CA ARG A 75 -21.71 -7.38 12.41
C ARG A 75 -20.71 -8.24 13.18
N VAL A 76 -20.23 -9.28 12.51
CA VAL A 76 -19.08 -10.07 12.90
C VAL A 76 -17.98 -9.77 11.88
N PRO A 77 -16.73 -9.50 12.31
CA PRO A 77 -15.66 -9.24 11.38
C PRO A 77 -15.37 -10.49 10.53
N TYR A 78 -15.12 -10.28 9.24
CA TYR A 78 -14.57 -11.28 8.34
C TYR A 78 -13.05 -11.12 8.32
N VAL A 79 -12.37 -11.82 9.23
CA VAL A 79 -10.90 -11.84 9.28
C VAL A 79 -10.39 -13.10 8.60
N TYR A 80 -9.34 -12.97 7.80
CA TYR A 80 -8.67 -14.06 7.10
C TYR A 80 -7.26 -14.20 7.63
N VAL A 81 -6.80 -15.44 7.83
CA VAL A 81 -5.42 -15.73 8.25
C VAL A 81 -4.63 -16.18 7.04
N LEU A 82 -3.62 -15.40 6.70
CA LEU A 82 -2.70 -15.61 5.59
C LEU A 82 -1.42 -16.24 6.15
N SER A 83 -1.10 -17.45 5.74
CA SER A 83 0.25 -17.98 5.89
C SER A 83 1.09 -17.45 4.74
N VAL A 84 2.22 -16.85 5.09
CA VAL A 84 3.15 -16.28 4.12
C VAL A 84 4.53 -16.89 4.32
N ASP A 85 5.16 -17.27 3.22
CA ASP A 85 6.48 -17.88 3.24
C ASP A 85 7.44 -17.11 2.32
N ASN A 86 8.53 -16.61 2.91
CA ASN A 86 9.64 -15.97 2.22
C ASN A 86 9.21 -14.84 1.25
N ILE A 87 8.31 -13.97 1.70
CA ILE A 87 7.90 -12.78 0.92
C ILE A 87 8.95 -11.69 1.12
N LYS A 88 9.47 -11.15 0.02
CA LYS A 88 10.45 -10.06 0.05
C LYS A 88 9.75 -8.71 0.04
N PHE A 89 9.68 -8.07 1.21
CA PHE A 89 9.09 -6.76 1.38
C PHE A 89 10.12 -5.64 1.30
N TRP A 90 9.67 -4.50 0.76
CA TRP A 90 10.35 -3.22 0.93
C TRP A 90 9.77 -2.52 2.17
N ASP A 91 10.56 -2.45 3.24
CA ASP A 91 10.10 -2.07 4.57
C ASP A 91 10.39 -0.59 4.85
N PHE A 92 9.32 0.20 4.93
CA PHE A 92 9.39 1.64 5.20
C PHE A 92 9.20 1.96 6.68
N ARG A 93 9.07 0.98 7.57
CA ARG A 93 8.88 1.27 9.00
C ARG A 93 10.17 1.84 9.59
N GLY A 94 10.07 2.98 10.25
CA GLY A 94 11.10 3.49 11.16
C GLY A 94 10.58 3.56 12.59
N ASP A 95 11.45 3.90 13.55
CA ASP A 95 11.15 3.86 14.99
C ASP A 95 9.90 4.67 15.40
N SER A 96 9.61 5.77 14.71
CA SER A 96 8.52 6.70 15.08
C SER A 96 7.64 7.15 13.91
N ALA A 97 8.13 6.98 12.69
CA ALA A 97 7.49 7.38 11.45
C ALA A 97 7.99 6.50 10.31
N ASN A 98 7.30 6.56 9.16
CA ASN A 98 7.79 5.90 7.96
C ASN A 98 9.09 6.56 7.47
N ILE A 99 10.04 5.73 7.07
CA ILE A 99 11.24 6.13 6.36
C ILE A 99 10.81 6.75 5.03
N ALA A 100 11.44 7.87 4.66
CA ALA A 100 11.14 8.55 3.41
C ALA A 100 11.65 7.74 2.20
N LEU A 101 10.97 7.87 1.07
CA LEU A 101 11.41 7.32 -0.20
C LEU A 101 12.66 8.11 -0.67
N PRO A 102 13.79 7.42 -0.94
CA PRO A 102 14.99 8.09 -1.40
C PRO A 102 14.77 8.80 -2.73
N ASN A 103 15.35 10.00 -2.89
CA ASN A 103 15.19 10.77 -4.14
C ASN A 103 15.65 10.00 -5.40
N SER A 104 16.67 9.15 -5.27
CA SER A 104 17.12 8.26 -6.35
C SER A 104 16.01 7.33 -6.83
N VAL A 105 15.17 6.83 -5.93
CA VAL A 105 14.04 5.97 -6.31
C VAL A 105 12.90 6.78 -6.92
N VAL A 106 12.69 8.03 -6.50
CA VAL A 106 11.75 8.96 -7.18
C VAL A 106 12.16 9.15 -8.64
N LEU A 107 13.47 9.31 -8.91
CA LEU A 107 14.01 9.41 -10.27
C LEU A 107 13.79 8.13 -11.10
N GLU A 108 13.98 6.96 -10.49
CA GLU A 108 13.72 5.67 -11.14
C GLU A 108 12.22 5.49 -11.45
N TRP A 109 11.36 5.86 -10.51
CA TRP A 109 9.90 5.84 -10.70
C TRP A 109 9.45 6.79 -11.81
N LEU A 110 9.95 8.03 -11.83
CA LEU A 110 9.69 8.99 -12.91
C LEU A 110 10.08 8.41 -14.28
N LYS A 111 11.29 7.86 -14.38
CA LYS A 111 11.77 7.24 -15.63
C LYS A 111 10.92 6.05 -16.06
N TYR A 112 10.51 5.21 -15.11
CA TYR A 112 9.63 4.09 -15.38
C TYR A 112 8.26 4.57 -15.88
N TYR A 113 7.67 5.54 -15.19
CA TYR A 113 6.33 6.04 -15.49
C TYR A 113 6.27 6.82 -16.80
N ASP A 114 7.29 7.61 -17.14
CA ASP A 114 7.42 8.24 -18.46
C ASP A 114 7.35 7.20 -19.58
N LYS A 115 8.07 6.08 -19.43
CA LYS A 115 8.04 4.96 -20.40
C LYS A 115 6.66 4.30 -20.48
N VAL A 116 5.91 4.20 -19.37
CA VAL A 116 4.53 3.70 -19.41
C VAL A 116 3.69 4.59 -20.34
N LEU A 117 3.76 5.91 -20.19
CA LEU A 117 2.94 6.86 -20.97
C LEU A 117 3.30 6.88 -22.45
N GLU A 118 4.58 6.68 -22.80
CA GLU A 118 5.02 6.55 -24.20
C GLU A 118 4.35 5.37 -24.93
N ASN A 119 3.95 4.32 -24.21
CA ASN A 119 3.33 3.13 -24.77
C ASN A 119 1.79 3.19 -24.79
N GLU A 120 1.17 4.27 -24.30
CA GLU A 120 -0.28 4.43 -24.34
C GLU A 120 -0.78 4.86 -25.73
N ASN A 121 -1.90 4.27 -26.16
CA ASN A 121 -2.49 4.51 -27.48
C ASN A 121 -2.90 5.98 -27.68
N GLU A 122 -2.61 6.55 -28.86
CA GLU A 122 -2.91 7.95 -29.18
C GLU A 122 -4.39 8.21 -29.50
N ASN A 123 -5.15 7.17 -29.87
CA ASN A 123 -6.57 7.29 -30.23
C ASN A 123 -7.47 7.27 -29.00
N LEU A 124 -7.50 8.38 -28.26
CA LEU A 124 -8.24 8.51 -27.00
C LEU A 124 -9.61 9.19 -27.16
N SER A 125 -10.62 8.64 -26.50
CA SER A 125 -11.92 9.30 -26.24
C SER A 125 -11.76 10.55 -25.37
N PHE A 126 -12.79 11.40 -25.30
CA PHE A 126 -12.76 12.63 -24.48
C PHE A 126 -12.42 12.35 -23.00
N ILE A 127 -13.02 11.33 -22.40
CA ILE A 127 -12.75 10.94 -21.02
C ILE A 127 -11.29 10.49 -20.87
N GLN A 128 -10.79 9.67 -21.81
CA GLN A 128 -9.40 9.22 -21.78
C GLN A 128 -8.40 10.36 -21.96
N LYS A 129 -8.74 11.43 -22.71
CA LYS A 129 -7.90 12.64 -22.80
C LYS A 129 -7.80 13.37 -21.47
N ILE A 130 -8.88 13.46 -20.70
CA ILE A 130 -8.86 14.04 -19.34
C ILE A 130 -7.94 13.22 -18.43
N TRP A 131 -8.05 11.89 -18.49
CA TRP A 131 -7.16 11.01 -17.72
C TRP A 131 -5.70 11.17 -18.12
N LYS A 132 -5.41 11.22 -19.43
CA LYS A 132 -4.06 11.47 -19.93
C LYS A 132 -3.49 12.80 -19.43
N GLN A 133 -4.29 13.86 -19.40
CA GLN A 133 -3.82 15.13 -18.83
C GLN A 133 -3.43 15.00 -17.35
N LYS A 134 -4.23 14.30 -16.53
CA LYS A 134 -3.88 14.05 -15.13
C LYS A 134 -2.58 13.26 -14.98
N GLN A 135 -2.32 12.30 -15.88
CA GLN A 135 -1.07 11.55 -15.87
C GLN A 135 0.14 12.42 -16.26
N LEU A 136 -0.03 13.36 -17.21
CA LEU A 136 1.00 14.35 -17.55
C LEU A 136 1.26 15.33 -16.40
N ASP A 137 0.21 15.79 -15.73
CA ASP A 137 0.34 16.65 -14.54
C ASP A 137 1.10 15.91 -13.42
N TYR A 138 0.88 14.59 -13.28
CA TYR A 138 1.62 13.74 -12.36
C TYR A 138 3.10 13.60 -12.72
N VAL A 139 3.44 13.49 -14.00
CA VAL A 139 4.84 13.51 -14.46
C VAL A 139 5.52 14.83 -14.07
N GLU A 140 4.87 15.97 -14.30
CA GLU A 140 5.42 17.27 -13.91
C GLU A 140 5.60 17.39 -12.39
N PHE A 141 4.67 16.83 -11.60
CA PHE A 141 4.82 16.70 -10.16
C PHE A 141 6.05 15.85 -9.78
N LEU A 142 6.23 14.67 -10.37
CA LEU A 142 7.39 13.82 -10.11
C LEU A 142 8.70 14.50 -10.48
N LYS A 143 8.75 15.28 -11.58
CA LYS A 143 9.92 16.09 -11.96
C LYS A 143 10.26 17.14 -10.90
N GLN A 144 9.25 17.78 -10.29
CA GLN A 144 9.47 18.73 -9.21
C GLN A 144 10.01 18.05 -7.95
N LEU A 145 9.43 16.90 -7.55
CA LEU A 145 9.94 16.11 -6.43
C LEU A 145 11.38 15.68 -6.66
N ALA A 146 11.67 15.10 -7.83
CA ALA A 146 13.02 14.69 -8.22
C ALA A 146 14.01 15.85 -8.17
N SER A 147 13.66 17.01 -8.72
CA SER A 147 14.52 18.21 -8.76
C SER A 147 14.80 18.80 -7.37
N SER A 148 13.98 18.50 -6.37
CA SER A 148 14.22 18.96 -5.00
C SER A 148 15.44 18.31 -4.34
N GLY A 149 15.85 17.12 -4.82
CA GLY A 149 16.93 16.32 -4.25
C GLY A 149 16.63 15.79 -2.84
N LYS A 150 15.41 15.95 -2.33
CA LYS A 150 15.00 15.50 -1.01
C LYS A 150 14.33 14.13 -1.09
N ASP A 151 14.46 13.38 0.00
CA ASP A 151 13.66 12.19 0.23
C ASP A 151 12.23 12.62 0.59
N VAL A 152 11.25 11.85 0.14
CA VAL A 152 9.83 12.22 0.20
C VAL A 152 9.00 11.05 0.72
N ASP A 153 7.99 11.30 1.54
CA ASP A 153 7.04 10.27 1.98
C ASP A 153 6.42 9.55 0.77
N LEU A 154 6.36 8.21 0.82
CA LEU A 154 5.87 7.40 -0.29
C LEU A 154 4.43 7.78 -0.69
N ARG A 155 3.56 8.09 0.26
CA ARG A 155 2.17 8.47 -0.03
C ARG A 155 2.08 9.85 -0.69
N ILE A 156 3.03 10.75 -0.47
CA ILE A 156 3.14 11.99 -1.23
C ILE A 156 3.54 11.68 -2.68
N VAL A 157 4.53 10.81 -2.89
CA VAL A 157 4.95 10.36 -4.23
C VAL A 157 3.80 9.70 -4.97
N LEU A 158 2.98 8.90 -4.29
CA LEU A 158 1.77 8.27 -4.86
C LEU A 158 0.55 9.20 -4.96
N GLY A 159 0.62 10.44 -4.45
CA GLY A 159 -0.52 11.35 -4.46
C GLY A 159 -1.71 10.90 -3.61
N THR A 160 -1.47 10.08 -2.58
CA THR A 160 -2.47 9.51 -1.66
C THR A 160 -2.40 10.09 -0.24
N ALA A 161 -1.52 11.07 -0.01
CA ALA A 161 -1.46 11.91 1.18
C ALA A 161 -1.29 13.37 0.78
N ILE A 162 -1.65 14.33 1.66
CA ILE A 162 -1.39 15.75 1.43
C ILE A 162 0.02 16.09 1.90
N GLY A 163 0.84 16.62 1.00
CA GLY A 163 2.13 17.28 1.25
C GLY A 163 2.04 18.76 0.90
N GLU A 164 3.07 19.55 1.24
CA GLU A 164 3.14 20.93 0.75
C GLU A 164 3.32 20.95 -0.78
N GLU A 165 3.97 19.93 -1.31
CA GLU A 165 4.35 19.73 -2.70
C GLU A 165 3.16 19.43 -3.62
N ASN A 166 2.11 18.77 -3.11
CA ASN A 166 0.97 18.33 -3.94
C ASN A 166 -0.26 19.24 -3.86
N ARG A 167 -0.29 20.23 -2.96
CA ARG A 167 -1.35 21.26 -2.92
C ARG A 167 -1.45 22.03 -4.22
N ALA A 168 -0.32 22.27 -4.89
CA ALA A 168 -0.26 22.99 -6.15
C ALA A 168 -0.84 22.21 -7.35
N PHE A 169 -0.87 20.88 -7.27
CA PHE A 169 -1.30 20.00 -8.36
C PHE A 169 -2.75 19.54 -8.24
N GLY A 170 -3.45 19.93 -7.17
CA GLY A 170 -4.87 19.62 -7.01
C GLY A 170 -5.17 18.12 -6.99
N PHE A 171 -4.24 17.29 -6.50
CA PHE A 171 -4.53 15.89 -6.23
C PHE A 171 -5.51 15.82 -5.06
N PHE A 172 -6.80 15.73 -5.38
CA PHE A 172 -7.87 15.62 -4.39
C PHE A 172 -7.82 14.22 -3.77
N VAL A 173 -7.59 14.18 -2.46
CA VAL A 173 -7.61 12.99 -1.59
C VAL A 173 -9.00 12.36 -1.48
N ASP A 174 -10.03 13.02 -2.02
CA ASP A 174 -11.39 12.52 -1.96
C ASP A 174 -11.68 11.49 -3.07
N SER A 175 -11.67 10.22 -2.66
CA SER A 175 -12.49 9.09 -3.16
C SER A 175 -11.90 8.06 -4.12
N GLY A 176 -10.60 8.02 -4.38
CA GLY A 176 -10.01 6.91 -5.13
C GLY A 176 -8.50 6.88 -5.19
N SER A 177 -7.93 5.67 -5.24
CA SER A 177 -6.51 5.47 -5.56
C SER A 177 -6.21 6.04 -6.95
N PRO A 178 -5.21 6.93 -7.08
CA PRO A 178 -4.86 7.48 -8.39
C PRO A 178 -4.47 6.40 -9.40
N PRO A 179 -4.69 6.62 -10.71
CA PRO A 179 -4.48 5.58 -11.71
C PRO A 179 -3.05 5.05 -11.75
N TRP A 180 -2.05 5.91 -11.55
CA TRP A 180 -0.62 5.54 -11.54
C TRP A 180 -0.24 4.54 -10.45
N THR A 181 -1.06 4.39 -9.43
CA THR A 181 -0.78 3.44 -8.35
C THR A 181 -0.92 1.97 -8.79
N VAL A 182 -1.62 1.70 -9.92
CA VAL A 182 -1.61 0.38 -10.57
C VAL A 182 -0.21 0.10 -11.12
N GLN A 183 0.39 1.07 -11.79
CA GLN A 183 1.72 0.94 -12.37
C GLN A 183 2.81 0.93 -11.30
N PHE A 184 2.58 1.56 -10.14
CA PHE A 184 3.53 1.52 -9.04
C PHE A 184 3.77 0.10 -8.53
N ARG A 185 2.72 -0.72 -8.48
CA ARG A 185 2.86 -2.17 -8.21
C ARG A 185 3.87 -2.82 -9.15
N SER A 186 3.69 -2.65 -10.46
CA SER A 186 4.60 -3.24 -11.45
C SER A 186 6.01 -2.69 -11.33
N PHE A 187 6.19 -1.43 -10.94
CA PHE A 187 7.52 -0.91 -10.65
C PHE A 187 8.17 -1.62 -9.45
N VAL A 188 7.43 -1.79 -8.34
CA VAL A 188 7.96 -2.47 -7.14
C VAL A 188 8.31 -3.94 -7.45
N VAL A 189 7.44 -4.65 -8.16
CA VAL A 189 7.65 -6.06 -8.50
C VAL A 189 8.70 -6.24 -9.59
N ASP A 190 8.51 -5.59 -10.75
CA ASP A 190 9.27 -5.89 -11.96
C ASP A 190 10.59 -5.12 -12.04
N GLN A 191 10.68 -3.92 -11.44
CA GLN A 191 11.91 -3.11 -11.46
C GLN A 191 12.73 -3.27 -10.19
N LEU A 192 12.07 -3.19 -9.02
CA LEU A 192 12.78 -3.25 -7.73
C LEU A 192 12.92 -4.69 -7.19
N GLY A 193 12.15 -5.64 -7.72
CA GLY A 193 12.23 -7.05 -7.33
C GLY A 193 11.76 -7.30 -5.90
N TYR A 194 10.72 -6.61 -5.45
CA TYR A 194 10.02 -6.85 -4.18
C TYR A 194 8.63 -7.41 -4.43
N ASP A 195 8.16 -8.28 -3.55
CA ASP A 195 6.83 -8.87 -3.61
C ASP A 195 5.75 -7.97 -3.01
N GLY A 196 6.15 -6.96 -2.24
CA GLY A 196 5.25 -6.04 -1.56
C GLY A 196 6.00 -4.96 -0.79
N LEU A 197 5.25 -4.18 -0.01
CA LEU A 197 5.80 -3.19 0.92
C LEU A 197 5.24 -3.35 2.33
N ILE A 198 5.99 -2.84 3.30
CA ILE A 198 5.51 -2.66 4.67
C ILE A 198 5.53 -1.17 4.98
N TYR A 199 4.43 -0.67 5.55
CA TYR A 199 4.25 0.74 5.87
C TYR A 199 3.48 0.91 7.16
N ILE A 200 3.79 1.94 7.95
CA ILE A 200 3.00 2.30 9.12
C ILE A 200 1.80 3.14 8.66
N GLU A 201 0.59 2.62 8.86
CA GLU A 201 -0.65 3.32 8.58
C GLU A 201 -1.48 3.54 9.85
N GLY A 202 -2.34 4.55 9.82
CA GLY A 202 -3.32 4.77 10.88
C GLY A 202 -4.53 3.85 10.66
N SER A 203 -5.14 3.38 11.76
CA SER A 203 -6.38 2.61 11.65
C SER A 203 -7.55 3.49 11.16
N GLU A 204 -8.54 2.89 10.48
CA GLU A 204 -9.75 3.60 10.05
C GLU A 204 -10.63 4.09 11.23
N LYS A 205 -10.39 3.59 12.45
CA LYS A 205 -11.21 3.83 13.65
C LYS A 205 -10.55 4.79 14.64
N ASP A 206 -9.23 4.71 14.79
CA ASP A 206 -8.40 5.61 15.60
C ASP A 206 -7.10 5.94 14.85
N THR A 207 -6.99 7.19 14.39
CA THR A 207 -5.80 7.67 13.67
C THR A 207 -4.56 7.77 14.55
N ASN A 208 -4.69 7.64 15.87
CA ASN A 208 -3.54 7.58 16.79
C ASN A 208 -2.99 6.17 16.92
N GLN A 209 -3.79 5.15 16.60
CA GLN A 209 -3.33 3.77 16.57
C GLN A 209 -2.63 3.52 15.23
N LYS A 210 -1.32 3.27 15.32
CA LYS A 210 -0.45 3.00 14.18
C LYS A 210 -0.20 1.49 14.11
N HIS A 211 -0.44 0.91 12.95
CA HIS A 211 -0.20 -0.51 12.68
C HIS A 211 0.67 -0.69 11.46
N SER A 212 1.34 -1.85 11.36
CA SER A 212 2.02 -2.24 10.13
C SER A 212 0.98 -2.70 9.10
N SER A 213 0.90 -1.98 7.99
CA SER A 213 0.25 -2.42 6.77
C SER A 213 1.25 -3.15 5.89
N PHE A 214 0.90 -4.38 5.54
CA PHE A 214 1.59 -5.20 4.55
C PHE A 214 0.78 -5.14 3.26
N VAL A 215 1.34 -4.54 2.21
CA VAL A 215 0.69 -4.49 0.90
C VAL A 215 1.40 -5.48 0.00
N ILE A 216 0.73 -6.60 -0.28
CA ILE A 216 1.29 -7.69 -1.06
C ILE A 216 0.91 -7.49 -2.52
N TYR A 217 1.91 -7.29 -3.36
CA TYR A 217 1.76 -7.08 -4.80
C TYR A 217 1.89 -8.37 -5.59
N ASN A 218 2.70 -9.31 -5.10
CA ASN A 218 2.90 -10.63 -5.68
C ASN A 218 2.40 -11.72 -4.71
N LEU A 219 1.29 -12.36 -5.04
CA LEU A 219 0.63 -13.36 -4.18
C LEU A 219 1.12 -14.80 -4.39
N ALA A 220 2.15 -15.01 -5.23
CA ALA A 220 2.62 -16.35 -5.58
C ALA A 220 2.98 -17.23 -4.35
N ASN A 221 3.43 -16.60 -3.26
CA ASN A 221 3.84 -17.27 -2.02
C ASN A 221 2.86 -17.09 -0.85
N VAL A 222 1.62 -16.65 -1.13
CA VAL A 222 0.59 -16.44 -0.10
C VAL A 222 -0.40 -17.59 -0.10
N VAL A 223 -0.58 -18.22 1.06
CA VAL A 223 -1.62 -19.22 1.29
C VAL A 223 -2.62 -18.67 2.28
N CYS A 224 -3.86 -18.47 1.86
CA CYS A 224 -4.92 -18.00 2.74
C CYS A 224 -5.72 -19.17 3.31
N SER A 225 -5.90 -19.18 4.62
CA SER A 225 -6.90 -20.03 5.27
C SER A 225 -8.19 -19.24 5.50
N GLU A 226 -9.30 -19.78 4.98
CA GLU A 226 -10.64 -19.23 5.21
C GLU A 226 -11.07 -19.52 6.66
N LYS A 227 -10.57 -18.74 7.62
CA LYS A 227 -10.97 -18.85 9.03
C LYS A 227 -11.85 -17.67 9.43
N PHE A 228 -13.17 -17.85 9.41
CA PHE A 228 -14.07 -16.88 10.03
C PHE A 228 -13.87 -16.86 11.55
N LEU A 229 -13.30 -15.77 12.06
CA LEU A 229 -13.15 -15.55 13.49
C LEU A 229 -14.40 -14.84 14.01
N SER A 230 -15.27 -15.58 14.70
CA SER A 230 -16.22 -14.95 15.61
C SER A 230 -15.45 -14.29 16.76
N ARG A 231 -16.07 -13.32 17.44
CA ARG A 231 -15.40 -12.57 18.52
C ARG A 231 -14.81 -13.46 19.62
N GLU A 232 -15.48 -14.57 19.97
CA GLU A 232 -14.98 -15.59 20.92
C GLU A 232 -13.79 -16.42 20.39
N LYS A 233 -13.53 -16.40 19.07
CA LYS A 233 -12.42 -17.14 18.43
C LYS A 233 -11.20 -16.25 18.17
N LEU A 234 -11.31 -14.93 18.29
CA LEU A 234 -10.16 -14.01 18.16
C LEU A 234 -9.17 -14.28 19.30
N ASP A 235 -9.64 -14.35 20.54
CA ASP A 235 -8.84 -14.70 21.72
C ASP A 235 -8.15 -16.08 21.60
N ALA A 236 -8.76 -17.03 20.88
CA ALA A 236 -8.20 -18.36 20.66
C ALA A 236 -7.12 -18.38 19.56
N VAL A 237 -7.17 -17.46 18.59
CA VAL A 237 -6.16 -17.36 17.52
C VAL A 237 -4.88 -16.71 18.02
N GLU A 238 -4.96 -15.71 18.88
CA GLU A 238 -3.77 -15.14 19.54
C GLU A 238 -2.95 -16.25 20.25
N ASN A 239 -3.65 -17.14 20.96
CA ASN A 239 -3.02 -18.28 21.63
C ASN A 239 -2.42 -19.29 20.63
N TYR A 240 -3.09 -19.57 19.51
CA TYR A 240 -2.59 -20.49 18.47
C TYR A 240 -1.34 -19.94 17.75
N VAL A 241 -1.26 -18.63 17.53
CA VAL A 241 -0.11 -17.98 16.88
C VAL A 241 1.10 -17.91 17.84
N GLN A 242 0.87 -17.82 19.15
CA GLN A 242 1.95 -17.85 20.14
C GLN A 242 2.55 -19.24 20.38
N GLU A 243 1.83 -20.30 20.01
CA GLU A 243 2.23 -21.70 20.24
C GLU A 243 2.95 -22.36 19.03
N GLY A 244 2.96 -21.70 17.86
CA GLY A 244 3.55 -22.21 16.60
C GLY A 244 4.80 -21.47 16.18
#